data_AF-A0A962AQL6-F1
#
_entry.id   AF-A0A962AQL6-F1
#
_cell.length_a   1.000
_cell.length_b   1.000
_cell.length_c   1.000
_cell.angle_alpha   90.00
_cell.angle_beta   90.00
_cell.angle_gamma   90.00
#
_symmetry.space_group_name_H-M   'P 1'
#
loop_
_entity.id
_entity.type
_entity.pdbx_description
1 polymer ?
#
loop_
_entity_poly.entity_id
_entity_poly.type
_entity_poly.pdbx_seq_one_letter_code
_entity_poly.pdbx_strand_id
1 'polypeptide(L)'
;MREPNVVGVSLVVGLVIFATITALLHLTGRKQWTQRESALVAELEAGRAKLERAHVFLSAEPQIIVAWGSASGEPEIEGEIGLVTDAPVPRRVLGFGAWLEPALAQRLDDCVERLRRRGEGFRMSLVSLAGRHLEAEGRAITGRAVLRIRDVSGDRLELLSLRQRHAELGGQTDALRAMLDSIAAPAWTR
;
A
#
# COMPACT_ATOMS: atom_id res chain seq x y z
N MET A 1 0.16 33.01 79.21
CA MET A 1 -0.36 33.59 77.96
C MET A 1 -0.34 32.51 76.88
N ARG A 2 -1.50 32.19 76.30
CA ARG A 2 -1.75 31.09 75.36
C ARG A 2 -1.84 31.68 73.94
N GLU A 3 -0.87 31.35 73.08
CA GLU A 3 -0.93 31.58 71.62
C GLU A 3 -0.89 30.28 70.75
N PRO A 4 -1.35 29.09 71.19
CA PRO A 4 -1.35 27.90 70.31
C PRO A 4 -2.51 27.84 69.31
N ASN A 5 -3.59 28.60 69.52
CA ASN A 5 -4.80 28.53 68.68
C ASN A 5 -4.63 29.22 67.32
N VAL A 6 -3.83 30.29 67.23
CA VAL A 6 -3.70 31.06 65.99
C VAL A 6 -2.94 30.25 64.92
N VAL A 7 -1.87 29.55 65.33
CA VAL A 7 -1.08 28.69 64.44
C VAL A 7 -1.90 27.52 63.89
N GLY A 8 -2.72 26.89 64.73
CA GLY A 8 -3.60 25.79 64.31
C GLY A 8 -4.68 26.24 63.31
N VAL A 9 -5.29 27.40 63.55
CA VAL A 9 -6.31 27.95 62.63
C VAL A 9 -5.69 28.33 61.28
N SER A 10 -4.52 28.97 61.26
CA SER A 10 -3.83 29.31 60.01
C SER A 10 -3.44 28.07 59.20
N LEU A 11 -3.03 26.98 59.86
CA LEU A 11 -2.71 25.71 59.19
C LEU A 11 -3.95 25.10 58.51
N VAL A 12 -5.08 25.06 59.23
CA VAL A 12 -6.35 24.52 58.70
C VAL A 12 -6.85 25.34 57.52
N VAL A 13 -6.81 26.67 57.62
CA VAL A 13 -7.21 27.57 56.53
C VAL A 13 -6.31 27.38 55.31
N GLY A 14 -4.99 27.29 55.50
CA GLY A 14 -4.05 27.01 54.43
C GLY A 14 -4.31 25.66 53.74
N LEU A 15 -4.63 24.63 54.51
CA LEU A 15 -4.93 23.29 53.99
C LEU A 15 -6.22 23.28 53.14
N VAL A 16 -7.25 23.99 53.59
CA VAL A 16 -8.54 24.10 52.87
C VAL A 16 -8.36 24.88 51.57
N ILE A 17 -7.61 25.98 51.58
CA ILE A 17 -7.29 26.75 50.37
C ILE A 17 -6.46 25.90 49.40
N PHE A 18 -5.47 25.17 49.90
CA PHE A 18 -4.65 24.29 49.07
C PHE A 18 -5.48 23.14 48.44
N ALA A 19 -6.36 22.51 49.23
CA ALA A 19 -7.23 21.44 48.75
C ALA A 19 -8.25 21.94 47.71
N THR A 20 -8.83 23.12 47.92
CA THR A 20 -9.79 23.72 46.98
C THR A 20 -9.13 24.14 45.66
N ILE A 21 -7.95 24.75 45.72
CA ILE A 21 -7.15 25.08 44.52
C ILE A 21 -6.76 23.81 43.76
N THR A 22 -6.28 22.78 44.47
CA THR A 22 -5.91 21.49 43.86
C THR A 22 -7.10 20.82 43.19
N ALA A 23 -8.28 20.80 43.84
CA ALA A 23 -9.50 20.24 43.27
C ALA A 23 -9.95 21.00 42.01
N LEU A 24 -9.87 22.34 42.01
CA LEU A 24 -10.21 23.18 40.86
C LEU A 24 -9.27 22.96 39.68
N LEU A 25 -7.96 22.89 39.92
CA LEU A 25 -6.95 22.57 38.90
C LEU A 25 -7.17 21.17 38.31
N HIS A 26 -7.51 20.19 39.15
CA HIS A 26 -7.76 18.83 38.70
C HIS A 26 -9.04 18.73 37.83
N LEU A 27 -10.11 19.47 38.17
CA LEU A 27 -11.33 19.51 37.37
C LEU A 27 -11.14 20.21 36.01
N THR A 28 -10.43 21.34 36.01
CA THR A 28 -10.17 22.10 34.77
C THR A 28 -9.17 21.40 33.86
N GLY A 29 -8.11 20.83 34.43
CA GLY A 29 -7.13 20.02 33.70
C GLY A 29 -7.76 18.79 33.06
N ARG A 30 -8.69 18.12 33.74
CA ARG A 30 -9.37 16.92 33.22
C ARG A 30 -10.24 17.22 31.99
N LYS A 31 -10.94 18.36 31.95
CA LYS A 31 -11.74 18.79 30.79
C LYS A 31 -10.87 19.16 29.59
N GLN A 32 -9.77 19.88 29.83
CA GLN A 32 -8.85 20.23 28.75
C GLN A 32 -8.11 19.01 28.20
N TRP A 33 -7.77 18.04 29.05
CA TRP A 33 -7.15 16.79 28.60
C TRP A 33 -8.09 15.96 27.73
N THR A 34 -9.33 15.77 28.16
CA THR A 34 -10.31 15.00 27.36
C THR A 34 -10.63 15.67 26.03
N GLN A 35 -10.70 17.00 25.97
CA GLN A 35 -10.89 17.72 24.71
C GLN A 35 -9.68 17.61 23.77
N ARG A 36 -8.46 17.70 24.31
CA ARG A 36 -7.23 17.50 23.53
C ARG A 36 -7.12 16.07 23.04
N GLU A 37 -7.43 15.10 23.88
CA GLU A 37 -7.46 13.68 23.52
C GLU A 37 -8.50 13.41 22.44
N SER A 38 -9.72 13.94 22.54
CA SER A 38 -10.73 13.79 21.49
C SER A 38 -10.33 14.47 20.19
N ALA A 39 -9.65 15.62 20.26
CA ALA A 39 -9.14 16.32 19.08
C ALA A 39 -8.02 15.52 18.40
N LEU A 40 -7.08 14.98 19.19
CA LEU A 40 -6.01 14.13 18.69
C LEU A 40 -6.54 12.83 18.08
N VAL A 41 -7.53 12.19 18.72
CA VAL A 41 -8.20 11.01 18.16
C VAL A 41 -8.90 11.35 16.85
N ALA A 42 -9.62 12.47 16.77
CA ALA A 42 -10.28 12.90 15.54
C ALA A 42 -9.27 13.22 14.41
N GLU A 43 -8.14 13.84 14.73
CA GLU A 43 -7.06 14.11 13.78
C GLU A 43 -6.39 12.82 13.29
N LEU A 44 -6.21 11.85 14.19
CA LEU A 44 -5.68 10.52 13.89
C LEU A 44 -6.63 9.74 12.97
N GLU A 45 -7.93 9.73 13.27
CA GLU A 45 -8.93 9.08 12.42
C GLU A 45 -9.06 9.78 11.05
N ALA A 46 -8.97 11.11 10.99
CA ALA A 46 -8.93 11.84 9.73
C ALA A 46 -7.67 11.53 8.90
N GLY A 47 -6.52 11.36 9.57
CA GLY A 47 -5.26 10.91 8.96
C GLY A 47 -5.36 9.48 8.43
N ARG A 48 -5.92 8.55 9.22
CA ARG A 48 -6.20 7.16 8.79
C ARG A 48 -7.14 7.12 7.61
N ALA A 49 -8.21 7.90 7.59
CA ALA A 49 -9.14 7.95 6.46
C ALA A 49 -8.48 8.55 5.20
N LYS A 50 -7.53 9.49 5.34
CA LYS A 50 -6.73 9.99 4.20
C LYS A 50 -5.77 8.92 3.69
N LEU A 51 -5.13 8.16 4.58
CA LEU A 51 -4.30 7.01 4.22
C LEU A 51 -5.12 5.92 3.54
N GLU A 52 -6.31 5.59 4.06
CA GLU A 52 -7.21 4.60 3.49
C GLU A 52 -7.70 5.02 2.10
N ARG A 53 -8.12 6.28 1.93
CA ARG A 53 -8.47 6.81 0.59
C ARG A 53 -7.26 6.85 -0.34
N ALA A 54 -6.07 7.16 0.17
CA ALA A 54 -4.84 7.10 -0.60
C ALA A 54 -4.46 5.65 -0.93
N HIS A 55 -4.78 4.66 -0.10
CA HIS A 55 -4.56 3.23 -0.32
C HIS A 55 -5.58 2.62 -1.29
N VAL A 56 -6.80 3.14 -1.29
CA VAL A 56 -7.82 2.80 -2.29
C VAL A 56 -7.48 3.42 -3.66
N PHE A 57 -6.91 4.62 -3.68
CA PHE A 57 -6.55 5.34 -4.91
C PHE A 57 -5.16 4.94 -5.47
N LEU A 58 -4.17 4.79 -4.59
CA LEU A 58 -2.93 4.06 -4.82
C LEU A 58 -3.23 2.62 -4.48
N SER A 59 -3.98 1.94 -5.35
CA SER A 59 -3.96 0.48 -5.37
C SER A 59 -2.49 0.08 -5.42
N ALA A 60 -1.92 -0.25 -4.26
CA ALA A 60 -0.57 -0.80 -4.19
C ALA A 60 -0.69 -2.08 -5.00
N GLU A 61 -0.18 -2.08 -6.23
CA GLU A 61 -0.20 -3.24 -7.12
C GLU A 61 0.05 -4.49 -6.26
N PRO A 62 -0.91 -5.42 -6.15
CA PRO A 62 -0.76 -6.61 -5.32
C PRO A 62 0.57 -7.26 -5.65
N GLN A 63 1.50 -7.21 -4.69
CA GLN A 63 2.86 -7.64 -4.89
C GLN A 63 3.37 -8.44 -3.71
N ILE A 64 4.24 -9.38 -4.03
CA ILE A 64 4.99 -10.17 -3.07
C ILE A 64 6.46 -9.86 -3.29
N ILE A 65 7.15 -9.55 -2.21
CA ILE A 65 8.60 -9.34 -2.20
C ILE A 65 9.22 -10.49 -1.41
N VAL A 66 10.20 -11.13 -2.02
CA VAL A 66 11.02 -12.15 -1.37
C VAL A 66 12.47 -11.68 -1.37
N ALA A 67 13.08 -11.60 -0.20
CA ALA A 67 14.47 -11.21 -0.03
C ALA A 67 15.29 -12.34 0.58
N TRP A 68 16.47 -12.59 0.03
CA TRP A 68 17.47 -13.51 0.59
C TRP A 68 18.70 -12.73 1.02
N GLY A 69 19.04 -12.82 2.30
CA GLY A 69 20.26 -12.22 2.86
C GLY A 69 21.55 -12.92 2.45
N SER A 70 21.47 -14.19 2.05
CA SER A 70 22.60 -14.97 1.54
C SER A 70 22.11 -16.07 0.60
N ALA A 71 23.02 -16.67 -0.18
CA ALA A 71 22.68 -17.69 -1.18
C ALA A 71 21.94 -18.90 -0.58
N SER A 72 22.19 -19.25 0.69
CA SER A 72 21.54 -20.37 1.40
C SER A 72 20.68 -19.92 2.60
N GLY A 73 20.50 -18.61 2.80
CA GLY A 73 19.73 -18.07 3.91
C GLY A 73 18.23 -18.31 3.77
N GLU A 74 17.51 -18.24 4.89
CA GLU A 74 16.05 -18.23 4.86
C GLU A 74 15.52 -16.98 4.14
N PRO A 75 14.47 -17.12 3.31
CA PRO A 75 13.83 -15.99 2.66
C PRO A 75 12.95 -15.20 3.64
N GLU A 76 13.07 -13.88 3.58
CA GLU A 76 12.09 -12.95 4.14
C GLU A 76 11.01 -12.71 3.06
N ILE A 77 9.74 -12.98 3.38
CA ILE A 77 8.62 -12.86 2.44
C ILE A 77 7.63 -11.84 2.99
N GLU A 78 7.37 -10.79 2.21
CA GLU A 78 6.46 -9.70 2.55
C GLU A 78 5.47 -9.44 1.41
N GLY A 79 4.31 -8.86 1.74
CA GLY A 79 3.28 -8.50 0.78
C GLY A 79 2.08 -9.45 0.74
N GLU A 80 1.34 -9.41 -0.36
CA GLU A 80 0.03 -10.06 -0.47
C GLU A 80 0.14 -11.49 -1.00
N ILE A 81 0.31 -12.46 -0.09
CA ILE A 81 0.49 -13.89 -0.42
C ILE A 81 -0.69 -14.46 -1.24
N GLY A 82 -1.90 -13.93 -0.99
CA GLY A 82 -3.13 -14.26 -1.72
C GLY A 82 -3.07 -13.99 -3.23
N LEU A 83 -2.03 -13.29 -3.70
CA LEU A 83 -1.78 -13.10 -5.13
C LEU A 83 -1.54 -14.41 -5.88
N VAL A 84 -0.85 -15.38 -5.25
CA VAL A 84 -0.42 -16.63 -5.91
C VAL A 84 -0.91 -17.89 -5.20
N THR A 85 -1.29 -17.81 -3.92
CA THR A 85 -1.75 -18.99 -3.18
C THR A 85 -2.84 -18.63 -2.17
N ASP A 86 -3.88 -19.45 -2.11
CA ASP A 86 -4.97 -19.32 -1.12
C ASP A 86 -4.57 -19.82 0.28
N ALA A 87 -3.38 -20.42 0.40
CA ALA A 87 -2.89 -20.91 1.68
C ALA A 87 -2.21 -19.78 2.47
N PRO A 88 -2.49 -19.61 3.78
CA PRO A 88 -1.92 -18.54 4.60
C PRO A 88 -0.46 -18.80 5.02
N VAL A 89 0.30 -19.55 4.22
CA VAL A 89 1.68 -19.94 4.52
C VAL A 89 2.63 -19.23 3.54
N PRO A 90 3.40 -18.21 3.99
CA PRO A 90 4.24 -17.39 3.12
C PRO A 90 5.23 -18.21 2.28
N ARG A 91 5.82 -19.25 2.86
CA ARG A 91 6.78 -20.14 2.19
C ARG A 91 6.21 -20.83 0.95
N ARG A 92 4.89 -20.98 0.81
CA ARG A 92 4.28 -21.61 -0.37
C ARG A 92 4.43 -20.80 -1.64
N VAL A 93 4.67 -19.49 -1.55
CA VAL A 93 4.97 -18.64 -2.71
C VAL A 93 6.14 -19.19 -3.51
N LEU A 94 7.16 -19.74 -2.83
CA LEU A 94 8.36 -20.31 -3.45
C LEU A 94 8.16 -21.71 -4.04
N GLY A 95 7.03 -22.35 -3.77
CA GLY A 95 6.63 -23.56 -4.49
C GLY A 95 5.99 -23.18 -5.82
N PHE A 96 6.78 -22.68 -6.78
CA PHE A 96 6.26 -22.12 -8.03
C PHE A 96 5.36 -23.08 -8.82
N GLY A 97 5.65 -24.39 -8.77
CA GLY A 97 4.81 -25.41 -9.39
C GLY A 97 3.40 -25.56 -8.78
N ALA A 98 3.12 -24.94 -7.63
CA ALA A 98 1.78 -24.92 -7.04
C ALA A 98 0.85 -23.90 -7.72
N TRP A 99 1.40 -22.91 -8.45
CA TRP A 99 0.63 -21.82 -9.03
C TRP A 99 1.07 -21.40 -10.44
N LEU A 100 2.11 -22.03 -11.01
CA LEU A 100 2.52 -21.90 -12.40
C LEU A 100 2.50 -23.24 -13.12
N GLU A 101 2.34 -23.18 -14.44
CA GLU A 101 2.61 -24.30 -15.33
C GLU A 101 4.05 -24.83 -15.13
N PRO A 102 4.28 -26.17 -15.17
CA PRO A 102 5.57 -26.76 -14.80
C PRO A 102 6.77 -26.19 -15.56
N ALA A 103 6.63 -25.92 -16.86
CA ALA A 103 7.68 -25.35 -17.67
C ALA A 103 8.05 -23.91 -17.27
N LEU A 104 7.06 -23.10 -16.85
CA LEU A 104 7.29 -21.75 -16.36
C LEU A 104 7.84 -21.75 -14.93
N ALA A 105 7.35 -22.65 -14.09
CA ALA A 105 7.85 -22.84 -12.72
C ALA A 105 9.36 -23.15 -12.75
N GLN A 106 9.78 -24.15 -13.54
CA GLN A 106 11.19 -24.51 -13.66
C GLN A 106 12.06 -23.34 -14.16
N ARG A 107 11.57 -22.59 -15.15
CA ARG A 107 12.30 -21.43 -15.67
C ARG A 107 12.45 -20.32 -14.63
N LEU A 108 11.43 -20.08 -13.81
CA LEU A 108 11.49 -19.10 -12.73
C LEU A 108 12.45 -19.59 -11.62
N ASP A 109 12.42 -20.87 -11.27
CA ASP A 109 13.38 -21.48 -10.33
C ASP A 109 14.83 -21.28 -10.79
N ASP A 110 15.14 -21.60 -12.05
CA ASP A 110 16.49 -21.43 -12.60
C ASP A 110 16.95 -19.95 -12.57
N CYS A 111 16.03 -19.02 -12.84
CA CYS A 111 16.29 -17.58 -12.76
C CYS A 111 16.58 -17.14 -11.32
N VAL A 112 15.78 -17.61 -10.35
CA VAL A 112 15.96 -17.30 -8.92
C VAL A 112 17.26 -17.92 -8.39
N GLU A 113 17.63 -19.11 -8.85
CA GLU A 113 18.92 -19.72 -8.48
C GLU A 113 20.10 -18.89 -8.98
N ARG A 114 20.09 -18.46 -10.25
CA ARG A 114 21.13 -17.59 -10.82
C ARG A 114 21.18 -16.23 -10.12
N LEU A 115 20.02 -15.65 -9.79
CA LEU A 115 19.94 -14.43 -8.99
C LEU A 115 20.61 -14.61 -7.62
N ARG A 116 20.30 -15.68 -6.90
CA ARG A 116 20.84 -15.94 -5.56
C ARG A 116 22.33 -16.28 -5.55
N ARG A 117 22.81 -17.03 -6.55
CA ARG A 117 24.20 -17.49 -6.60
C ARG A 117 25.16 -16.49 -7.25
N ARG A 118 24.69 -15.77 -8.28
CA ARG A 118 25.55 -14.94 -9.14
C ARG A 118 25.12 -13.47 -9.17
N GLY A 119 23.98 -13.12 -8.57
CA GLY A 119 23.43 -11.77 -8.65
C GLY A 119 22.86 -11.43 -10.03
N GLU A 120 22.61 -12.43 -10.88
CA GLU A 120 22.05 -12.22 -12.22
C GLU A 120 20.57 -11.80 -12.11
N GLY A 121 20.30 -10.52 -12.39
CA GLY A 121 18.93 -9.99 -12.43
C GLY A 121 18.13 -10.55 -13.60
N PHE A 122 16.81 -10.53 -13.47
CA PHE A 122 15.90 -10.97 -14.53
C PHE A 122 14.54 -10.28 -14.43
N ARG A 123 13.78 -10.32 -15.52
CA ARG A 123 12.36 -9.95 -15.55
C ARG A 123 11.62 -10.94 -16.45
N MET A 124 10.47 -11.42 -16.01
CA MET A 124 9.66 -12.36 -16.77
C MET A 124 8.16 -12.13 -16.55
N SER A 125 7.41 -12.15 -17.64
CA SER A 125 5.93 -12.19 -17.59
C SER A 125 5.47 -13.63 -17.46
N LEU A 126 4.49 -13.84 -16.57
CA LEU A 126 3.98 -15.13 -16.17
C LEU A 126 2.46 -15.12 -16.24
N VAL A 127 1.86 -16.29 -16.40
CA VAL A 127 0.43 -16.49 -16.23
C VAL A 127 0.26 -17.59 -15.19
N SER A 128 -0.45 -17.28 -14.11
CA SER A 128 -0.72 -18.28 -13.06
C SER A 128 -1.73 -19.31 -13.54
N LEU A 129 -1.81 -20.45 -12.84
CA LEU A 129 -2.85 -21.47 -13.07
C LEU A 129 -4.27 -20.91 -12.86
N ALA A 130 -4.41 -19.87 -12.03
CA ALA A 130 -5.66 -19.14 -11.83
C ALA A 130 -5.94 -18.09 -12.94
N GLY A 131 -5.11 -18.03 -13.99
CA GLY A 131 -5.26 -17.12 -15.13
C GLY A 131 -4.84 -15.67 -14.85
N ARG A 132 -4.18 -15.38 -13.72
CA ARG A 132 -3.69 -14.03 -13.42
C ARG A 132 -2.41 -13.74 -14.22
N HIS A 133 -2.31 -12.53 -14.76
CA HIS A 133 -1.09 -12.07 -15.41
C HIS A 133 -0.16 -11.47 -14.36
N LEU A 134 1.00 -12.10 -14.20
CA LEU A 134 1.99 -11.73 -13.19
C LEU A 134 3.28 -11.28 -13.86
N GLU A 135 4.02 -10.41 -13.20
CA GLU A 135 5.40 -10.09 -13.57
C GLU A 135 6.33 -10.42 -12.40
N ALA A 136 7.34 -11.24 -12.67
CA ALA A 136 8.41 -11.55 -11.73
C ALA A 136 9.70 -10.82 -12.13
N GLU A 137 10.27 -10.09 -11.19
CA GLU A 137 11.51 -9.33 -11.36
C GLU A 137 12.50 -9.70 -10.25
N GLY A 138 13.67 -10.19 -10.65
CA GLY A 138 14.79 -10.47 -9.77
C GLY A 138 15.86 -9.38 -9.86
N ARG A 139 16.26 -8.80 -8.72
CA ARG A 139 17.38 -7.84 -8.65
C ARG A 139 18.30 -8.14 -7.47
N ALA A 140 19.61 -8.04 -7.71
CA ALA A 140 20.60 -8.08 -6.65
C ALA A 140 20.79 -6.66 -6.09
N ILE A 141 20.48 -6.45 -4.82
CA ILE A 141 20.54 -5.15 -4.14
C ILE A 141 21.44 -5.30 -2.93
N THR A 142 22.58 -4.59 -2.91
CA THR A 142 23.48 -4.49 -1.75
C THR A 142 23.86 -5.88 -1.18
N GLY A 143 24.20 -6.83 -2.05
CA GLY A 143 24.58 -8.20 -1.66
C GLY A 143 23.40 -9.11 -1.26
N ARG A 144 22.16 -8.63 -1.31
CA ARG A 144 20.93 -9.42 -1.15
C ARG A 144 20.32 -9.73 -2.51
N ALA A 145 19.73 -10.91 -2.66
CA ALA A 145 18.88 -11.20 -3.81
C ALA A 145 17.44 -10.83 -3.46
N VAL A 146 16.75 -10.11 -4.33
CA VAL A 146 15.35 -9.72 -4.14
C VAL A 146 14.54 -10.14 -5.35
N LEU A 147 13.49 -10.93 -5.13
CA LEU A 147 12.47 -11.28 -6.11
C LEU A 147 11.21 -10.48 -5.79
N ARG A 148 10.65 -9.83 -6.80
CA ARG A 148 9.37 -9.15 -6.72
C ARG A 148 8.40 -9.79 -7.70
N ILE A 149 7.23 -10.18 -7.23
CA ILE A 149 6.13 -10.71 -8.05
C ILE A 149 4.98 -9.72 -7.91
N ARG A 150 4.43 -9.23 -9.02
CA ARG A 150 3.29 -8.30 -9.01
C ARG A 150 2.19 -8.72 -9.98
N ASP A 151 0.94 -8.39 -9.65
CA ASP A 151 -0.18 -8.47 -10.59
C ASP A 151 -0.10 -7.34 -11.62
N VAL A 152 -0.13 -7.69 -12.91
CA VAL A 152 -0.16 -6.73 -14.04
C VAL A 152 -1.46 -6.84 -14.85
N SER A 153 -2.46 -7.55 -14.32
CA SER A 153 -3.76 -7.74 -14.97
C SER A 153 -4.49 -6.39 -15.14
N GLY A 154 -4.35 -5.48 -14.17
CA GLY A 154 -4.92 -4.12 -14.21
C GLY A 154 -4.35 -3.28 -15.35
N ASP A 155 -3.03 -3.18 -15.46
CA ASP A 155 -2.32 -2.44 -16.51
C ASP A 155 -2.77 -2.86 -17.92
N ARG A 156 -3.00 -4.17 -18.09
CA ARG A 156 -3.41 -4.72 -19.39
C ARG A 156 -4.86 -4.39 -19.72
N LEU A 157 -5.75 -4.43 -18.73
CA LEU A 157 -7.15 -4.01 -18.90
C LEU A 157 -7.23 -2.51 -19.24
N GLU A 158 -6.42 -1.67 -18.58
CA GLU A 158 -6.35 -0.25 -18.89
C GLU A 158 -5.83 0.01 -20.31
N LEU A 159 -4.76 -0.69 -20.72
CA LEU A 159 -4.23 -0.60 -22.08
C LEU A 159 -5.25 -1.04 -23.15
N LEU A 160 -6.03 -2.08 -22.88
CA LEU A 160 -7.11 -2.51 -23.77
C LEU A 160 -8.23 -1.47 -23.84
N SER A 161 -8.64 -0.90 -22.70
CA SER A 161 -9.65 0.18 -22.67
C SER A 161 -9.18 1.41 -23.43
N LEU A 162 -7.91 1.80 -23.28
CA LEU A 162 -7.33 2.94 -24.00
C LEU A 162 -7.30 2.71 -25.51
N ARG A 163 -6.91 1.50 -25.95
CA ARG A 163 -6.93 1.12 -27.37
C ARG A 163 -8.34 1.15 -27.96
N GLN A 164 -9.32 0.68 -27.20
CA GLN A 164 -10.72 0.73 -27.62
C GLN A 164 -11.20 2.17 -27.80
N ARG A 165 -10.95 3.06 -26.84
CA ARG A 165 -11.29 4.49 -26.96
C ARG A 165 -10.61 5.14 -28.16
N HIS A 166 -9.35 4.80 -28.40
CA HIS A 166 -8.62 5.30 -29.57
C HIS A 166 -9.26 4.83 -30.88
N ALA A 167 -9.68 3.56 -30.96
CA ALA A 167 -10.40 3.04 -32.13
C ALA A 167 -11.75 3.74 -32.34
N GLU A 168 -12.50 3.99 -31.28
CA GLU A 168 -13.77 4.73 -31.33
C GLU A 168 -13.58 6.17 -31.82
N LEU A 169 -12.58 6.89 -31.31
CA LEU A 169 -12.24 8.25 -31.78
C LEU A 169 -11.78 8.27 -33.24
N GLY A 170 -11.01 7.26 -33.65
CA GLY A 170 -10.62 7.07 -35.05
C GLY A 170 -11.85 6.92 -35.95
N GLY A 171 -12.79 6.04 -35.58
CA GLY A 171 -14.04 5.84 -36.31
C GLY A 171 -14.91 7.10 -36.41
N GLN A 172 -14.99 7.91 -35.34
CA GLN A 172 -15.70 9.20 -35.36
C GLN A 172 -15.05 10.19 -36.33
N THR A 173 -13.72 10.23 -36.36
CA THR A 173 -12.97 11.10 -37.28
C THR A 173 -13.20 10.68 -38.73
N ASP A 174 -13.18 9.37 -39.01
CA ASP A 174 -13.43 8.84 -40.35
C ASP A 174 -14.87 9.07 -40.80
N ALA A 175 -15.85 8.94 -39.89
CA ALA A 175 -17.24 9.27 -40.17
C ALA A 175 -17.43 10.77 -40.49
N LEU A 176 -16.80 11.67 -39.71
CA LEU A 176 -16.80 13.11 -39.98
C LEU A 176 -16.18 13.42 -41.34
N ARG A 177 -15.06 12.78 -41.68
CA ARG A 177 -14.42 12.94 -42.99
C ARG A 177 -15.34 12.46 -44.11
N ALA A 178 -15.95 11.28 -43.98
CA ALA A 178 -16.89 10.76 -44.97
C ALA A 178 -18.14 11.66 -45.15
N MET A 179 -18.64 12.26 -44.07
CA MET A 179 -19.71 13.26 -44.15
C MET A 179 -19.26 14.51 -44.91
N LEU A 180 -18.09 15.05 -44.60
CA LEU A 180 -17.53 16.21 -45.32
C LEU A 180 -17.31 15.90 -46.80
N ASP A 181 -16.80 14.71 -47.13
CA ASP A 181 -16.57 14.26 -48.50
C ASP A 181 -17.88 14.10 -49.30
N SER A 182 -19.01 13.87 -48.62
CA SER A 182 -20.34 13.76 -49.26
C SER A 182 -20.98 15.11 -49.64
N ILE A 183 -20.45 16.23 -49.14
CA ILE A 183 -20.99 17.56 -49.39
C ILE A 183 -20.28 18.18 -50.59
N ALA A 184 -21.03 18.71 -51.57
CA ALA A 184 -20.49 19.27 -52.80
C ALA A 184 -19.76 20.64 -52.65
N ALA A 185 -19.60 21.14 -51.43
CA ALA A 185 -18.98 22.42 -51.12
C ALA A 185 -17.60 22.21 -50.45
N PRO A 186 -16.56 23.00 -50.80
CA PRO A 186 -15.24 22.82 -50.21
C PRO A 186 -15.25 23.14 -48.71
N ALA A 187 -14.80 22.19 -47.89
CA ALA A 187 -14.62 22.35 -46.45
C ALA A 187 -13.12 22.33 -46.12
N TRP A 188 -12.61 23.40 -45.50
CA TRP A 188 -11.23 23.45 -44.98
C TRP A 188 -11.24 23.23 -43.46
N THR A 189 -10.59 22.15 -43.01
CA THR A 189 -10.24 21.95 -41.61
C THR A 189 -8.95 22.72 -41.31
N ARG A 190 -8.94 23.52 -40.22
CA ARG A 190 -7.75 24.19 -39.69
C ARG A 190 -7.22 23.45 -38.47
#